data_AF-A0A447MV01-F1
#
_entry.id   AF-A0A447MV01-F1
#
_cell.length_a   1.000
_cell.length_b   1.000
_cell.length_c   1.000
_cell.angle_alpha   90.00
_cell.angle_beta   90.00
_cell.angle_gamma   90.00
#
_symmetry.space_group_name_H-M   'P 1'
#
loop_
_entity.id
_entity.type
_entity.pdbx_description
1 polymer ?
#
loop_
_entity_poly.entity_id
_entity_poly.type
_entity_poly.pdbx_seq_one_letter_code
_entity_poly.pdbx_strand_id
1 'polypeptide(L)'
;MPHFLLALFYPLRRVSLNDKTDIHMNNVCLMSVRQETMQRGGGEMAQVFNFSSGPAMLPAEVLKLAQQELCDWHGLGTSVMEISHRGKEFIQVAEEAEQDFSRSP
;
A
#
# COMPACT_ATOMS: atom_id res chain seq x y z
N MET A 1 31.08 -7.71 -6.48
CA MET A 1 30.47 -8.56 -7.52
C MET A 1 30.80 -10.01 -7.24
N PRO A 2 29.88 -10.98 -7.45
CA PRO A 2 28.41 -10.86 -7.42
C PRO A 2 27.95 -11.00 -5.95
N HIS A 3 27.00 -11.78 -5.39
CA HIS A 3 25.71 -12.48 -5.69
C HIS A 3 24.93 -12.52 -4.31
N PHE A 4 23.63 -12.76 -4.06
CA PHE A 4 22.57 -13.66 -4.58
C PHE A 4 22.74 -15.16 -4.21
N LEU A 5 21.73 -15.96 -3.83
CA LEU A 5 20.35 -15.73 -3.33
C LEU A 5 19.82 -17.07 -2.72
N LEU A 6 18.73 -17.04 -1.93
CA LEU A 6 17.92 -18.21 -1.46
C LEU A 6 18.63 -19.19 -0.47
N ALA A 7 17.94 -20.02 0.33
CA ALA A 7 16.49 -20.29 0.40
C ALA A 7 15.93 -20.39 1.84
N LEU A 8 14.63 -20.10 1.93
CA LEU A 8 13.69 -20.28 3.05
C LEU A 8 13.78 -21.66 3.74
N PHE A 9 13.76 -21.68 5.09
CA PHE A 9 13.16 -22.79 5.87
C PHE A 9 12.81 -22.36 7.32
N TYR A 10 11.65 -21.73 7.51
CA TYR A 10 11.01 -21.61 8.84
C TYR A 10 9.86 -22.63 8.93
N PRO A 11 9.77 -23.44 9.99
CA PRO A 11 8.81 -24.54 10.06
C PRO A 11 7.40 -24.07 10.40
N LEU A 12 6.59 -23.80 9.37
CA LEU A 12 5.15 -23.59 9.51
C LEU A 12 4.45 -24.88 9.97
N ARG A 13 4.27 -24.99 11.29
CA ARG A 13 3.55 -26.06 11.95
C ARG A 13 2.07 -25.98 11.57
N ARG A 14 1.62 -26.82 10.62
CA ARG A 14 0.18 -27.01 10.35
C ARG A 14 -0.53 -27.44 11.63
N VAL A 15 -1.33 -26.54 12.19
CA VAL A 15 -2.37 -26.86 13.15
C VAL A 15 -3.68 -26.86 12.38
N SER A 16 -4.33 -28.02 12.27
CA SER A 16 -5.68 -28.12 11.71
C SER A 16 -6.67 -27.77 12.82
N LEU A 17 -7.31 -26.61 12.72
CA LEU A 17 -8.43 -26.22 13.57
C LEU A 17 -9.62 -25.82 12.70
N ASN A 18 -10.81 -26.22 13.13
CA ASN A 18 -12.05 -25.94 12.41
C ASN A 18 -12.51 -24.51 12.67
N ASP A 19 -13.06 -23.89 11.63
CA ASP A 19 -14.13 -22.88 11.66
C ASP A 19 -13.96 -21.66 12.59
N LYS A 20 -13.89 -20.47 11.95
CA LYS A 20 -13.77 -19.09 12.47
C LYS A 20 -12.34 -18.55 12.66
N THR A 21 -12.02 -17.56 11.81
CA THR A 21 -11.07 -16.45 12.06
C THR A 21 -9.71 -16.82 12.65
N ASP A 22 -8.77 -17.24 11.80
CA ASP A 22 -7.36 -17.43 12.16
C ASP A 22 -6.65 -16.06 12.33
N ILE A 23 -6.76 -15.49 13.53
CA ILE A 23 -6.15 -14.20 13.91
C ILE A 23 -4.72 -14.47 14.39
N HIS A 24 -3.78 -14.46 13.45
CA HIS A 24 -2.38 -14.82 13.71
C HIS A 24 -1.60 -13.69 14.42
N MET A 25 -1.77 -13.59 15.75
CA MET A 25 -1.10 -12.63 16.64
C MET A 25 0.41 -12.88 16.75
N ASN A 26 1.19 -12.24 15.88
CA ASN A 26 2.63 -12.01 16.10
C ASN A 26 2.86 -10.63 16.74
N ASN A 27 4.01 -10.44 17.39
CA ASN A 27 4.38 -9.22 18.15
C ASN A 27 4.56 -7.92 17.32
N VAL A 28 4.16 -7.92 16.05
CA VAL A 28 3.88 -6.71 15.26
C VAL A 28 2.46 -6.89 14.72
N CYS A 29 1.54 -6.02 15.13
CA CYS A 29 0.09 -6.19 14.91
C CYS A 29 -0.32 -5.90 13.45
N LEU A 30 0.05 -6.80 12.54
CA LEU A 30 -0.28 -6.74 11.12
C LEU A 30 -1.61 -7.46 10.84
N MET A 31 -2.71 -6.88 11.31
CA MET A 31 -4.05 -7.43 11.12
C MET A 31 -4.57 -7.14 9.71
N SER A 32 -4.25 -8.06 8.78
CA SER A 32 -4.83 -8.05 7.44
C SER A 32 -6.01 -9.02 7.38
N VAL A 33 -7.23 -8.49 7.23
CA VAL A 33 -8.43 -9.29 7.07
C VAL A 33 -8.71 -9.46 5.58
N ARG A 34 -8.61 -10.69 5.10
CA ARG A 34 -9.20 -11.10 3.82
C ARG A 34 -10.68 -11.36 4.06
N GLN A 35 -11.55 -10.61 3.40
CA GLN A 35 -12.94 -11.01 3.29
C GLN A 35 -13.02 -12.12 2.23
N GLU A 36 -13.25 -13.36 2.69
CA GLU A 36 -13.63 -14.45 1.79
C GLU A 36 -15.07 -14.21 1.32
N THR A 37 -15.21 -13.51 0.21
CA THR A 37 -16.50 -13.36 -0.48
C THR A 37 -16.94 -14.73 -0.97
N MET A 38 -18.01 -15.27 -0.36
CA MET A 38 -18.56 -16.60 -0.64
C MET A 38 -19.23 -16.64 -2.03
N GLN A 39 -18.43 -16.64 -3.09
CA GLN A 39 -18.88 -16.58 -4.48
C GLN A 39 -18.72 -17.93 -5.19
N ARG A 40 -19.85 -18.46 -5.66
CA ARG A 40 -19.89 -19.54 -6.64
C ARG A 40 -19.61 -18.99 -8.03
N GLY A 41 -18.36 -19.08 -8.47
CA GLY A 41 -17.99 -18.95 -9.90
C GLY A 41 -18.03 -17.53 -10.45
N GLY A 42 -17.10 -16.68 -9.99
CA GLY A 42 -16.82 -15.36 -10.55
C GLY A 42 -15.41 -14.93 -10.20
N GLY A 43 -14.71 -14.27 -11.13
CA GLY A 43 -13.29 -13.89 -10.97
C GLY A 43 -13.06 -12.60 -10.19
N GLU A 44 -13.74 -12.38 -9.07
CA GLU A 44 -13.49 -11.19 -8.24
C GLU A 44 -12.22 -11.33 -7.40
N MET A 45 -11.39 -10.29 -7.42
CA MET A 45 -10.22 -10.15 -6.56
C MET A 45 -10.69 -9.86 -5.13
N ALA A 46 -10.53 -10.83 -4.22
CA ALA A 46 -10.95 -10.69 -2.82
C ALA A 46 -10.35 -9.44 -2.16
N GLN A 47 -11.22 -8.56 -1.63
CA GLN A 47 -10.79 -7.30 -1.05
C GLN A 47 -10.02 -7.53 0.25
N VAL A 48 -8.76 -7.09 0.27
CA VAL A 48 -7.87 -7.20 1.43
C VAL A 48 -7.90 -5.88 2.19
N PHE A 49 -8.36 -5.92 3.44
CA PHE A 49 -8.33 -4.78 4.33
C PHE A 49 -7.11 -4.85 5.24
N ASN A 50 -6.36 -3.75 5.34
CA ASN A 50 -5.18 -3.66 6.19
C ASN A 50 -5.46 -2.75 7.41
N PHE A 51 -5.55 -3.33 8.59
CA PHE A 51 -5.80 -2.64 9.86
C PHE A 51 -4.50 -2.40 10.66
N SER A 52 -3.35 -2.31 10.00
CA SER A 52 -2.08 -1.97 10.65
C SER A 52 -2.11 -0.56 11.25
N SER A 53 -1.57 -0.41 12.47
CA SER A 53 -1.62 0.82 13.27
C SER A 53 -0.69 1.95 12.81
N GLY A 54 0.01 1.80 11.67
CA GLY A 54 1.04 2.72 11.20
C GLY A 54 2.30 1.99 10.69
N PRO A 55 2.69 2.14 9.41
CA PRO A 55 1.92 2.71 8.31
C PRO A 55 0.55 2.02 8.14
N ALA A 56 -0.40 2.70 7.50
CA ALA A 56 -1.80 2.26 7.37
C ALA A 56 -2.22 2.12 5.89
N MET A 57 -3.45 1.65 5.66
CA MET A 57 -4.03 1.54 4.31
C MET A 57 -4.33 2.93 3.71
N LEU A 58 -3.84 3.18 2.49
CA LEU A 58 -4.17 4.38 1.73
C LEU A 58 -5.41 4.18 0.83
N PRO A 59 -6.14 5.25 0.46
CA PRO A 59 -7.23 5.15 -0.51
C PRO A 59 -6.75 4.61 -1.86
N ALA A 60 -7.50 3.68 -2.44
CA ALA A 60 -7.14 3.03 -3.70
C ALA A 60 -7.09 3.99 -4.91
N GLU A 61 -7.77 5.14 -4.84
CA GLU A 61 -7.76 6.17 -5.87
C GLU A 61 -6.45 6.97 -5.87
N VAL A 62 -5.95 7.34 -4.69
CA VAL A 62 -4.63 7.98 -4.51
C VAL A 62 -3.52 7.07 -5.02
N LEU A 63 -3.60 5.76 -4.73
CA LEU A 63 -2.63 4.77 -5.24
C LEU A 63 -2.68 4.62 -6.77
N LYS A 64 -3.86 4.72 -7.39
CA LYS A 64 -4.00 4.70 -8.86
C LYS A 64 -3.45 5.97 -9.51
N LEU A 65 -3.75 7.14 -8.96
CA LEU A 65 -3.24 8.41 -9.46
C LEU A 65 -1.70 8.44 -9.36
N ALA A 66 -1.16 8.11 -8.19
CA ALA A 66 0.28 8.01 -7.97
C ALA A 66 0.96 6.99 -8.91
N GLN A 67 0.28 5.88 -9.27
CA GLN A 67 0.77 4.93 -10.26
C GLN A 67 0.78 5.51 -11.69
N GLN A 68 -0.22 6.32 -12.06
CA GLN A 68 -0.35 6.92 -13.38
C GLN A 68 0.69 8.02 -13.61
N GLU A 69 0.91 8.89 -12.62
CA GLU A 69 1.82 10.03 -12.73
C GLU A 69 3.29 9.70 -12.35
N LEU A 70 3.60 8.46 -11.91
CA LEU A 70 4.93 8.09 -11.41
C LEU A 70 6.04 8.28 -12.45
N CYS A 71 5.76 8.03 -13.72
CA CYS A 71 6.72 8.08 -14.83
C CYS A 71 6.73 9.40 -15.59
N ASP A 72 5.64 10.16 -15.53
CA ASP A 72 5.50 11.47 -16.17
C ASP A 72 4.58 12.33 -15.28
N TRP A 73 5.20 13.10 -14.39
CA TRP A 73 4.48 13.91 -13.43
C TRP A 73 4.06 15.23 -14.08
N HIS A 74 2.74 15.43 -14.18
CA HIS A 74 2.10 16.59 -14.81
C HIS A 74 2.59 16.95 -16.24
N GLY A 75 3.11 15.99 -16.99
CA GLY A 75 3.58 16.20 -18.37
C GLY A 75 5.00 16.78 -18.50
N LEU A 76 5.80 16.71 -17.43
CA LEU A 76 7.19 17.17 -17.42
C LEU A 76 8.18 16.17 -18.03
N GLY A 77 7.75 14.94 -18.34
CA GLY A 77 8.60 13.86 -18.88
C GLY A 77 9.55 13.24 -17.85
N THR A 78 9.27 13.43 -16.55
CA THR A 78 10.11 12.97 -15.43
C THR A 78 9.22 12.74 -14.18
N SER A 79 9.72 11.96 -13.22
CA SER A 79 9.02 11.63 -11.99
C SER A 79 9.05 12.77 -10.96
N VAL A 80 8.02 12.85 -10.10
CA VAL A 80 8.05 13.63 -8.85
C VAL A 80 9.20 13.23 -7.91
N MET A 81 9.80 12.05 -8.11
CA MET A 81 10.99 11.59 -7.39
C MET A 81 12.32 12.11 -7.95
N GLU A 82 12.32 12.71 -9.14
CA GLU A 82 13.52 13.16 -9.87
C GLU A 82 13.66 14.70 -9.89
N ILE A 83 12.56 15.43 -9.69
CA ILE A 83 12.56 16.90 -9.64
C ILE A 83 13.28 17.45 -8.40
N SER A 84 13.74 18.70 -8.50
CA SER A 84 14.30 19.42 -7.36
C SER A 84 13.20 19.83 -6.37
N HIS A 85 13.45 19.64 -5.07
CA HIS A 85 12.64 20.22 -3.99
C HIS A 85 12.62 21.77 -3.97
N ARG A 86 13.39 22.42 -4.86
CA ARG A 86 13.41 23.87 -5.10
C ARG A 86 12.91 24.25 -6.49
N GLY A 87 12.45 23.27 -7.29
CA GLY A 87 11.71 23.52 -8.52
C GLY A 87 10.38 24.18 -8.18
N LYS A 88 9.90 25.05 -9.06
CA LYS A 88 8.63 25.78 -8.87
C LYS A 88 7.47 24.78 -8.75
N GLU A 89 7.57 23.70 -9.48
CA GLU A 89 6.59 22.62 -9.62
C GLU A 89 6.43 21.86 -8.30
N PHE A 90 7.55 21.49 -7.64
CA PHE A 90 7.53 20.86 -6.31
C PHE A 90 7.03 21.84 -5.23
N ILE A 91 7.49 23.10 -5.27
CA ILE A 91 7.08 24.13 -4.31
C ILE A 91 5.57 24.36 -4.38
N GLN A 92 5.00 24.46 -5.59
CA GLN A 92 3.56 24.65 -5.78
C GLN A 92 2.75 23.52 -5.13
N VAL A 93 3.12 22.25 -5.35
CA VAL A 93 2.37 21.11 -4.78
C VAL A 93 2.57 20.98 -3.26
N ALA A 94 3.71 21.44 -2.72
CA ALA A 94 3.88 21.58 -1.28
C ALA A 94 2.97 22.68 -0.69
N GLU A 95 2.91 23.86 -1.32
CA GLU A 95 2.03 24.97 -0.93
C GLU A 95 0.54 24.60 -1.05
N GLU A 96 0.15 23.82 -2.07
CA GLU A 96 -1.22 23.30 -2.24
C GLU A 96 -1.57 22.28 -1.12
N ALA A 97 -0.65 21.36 -0.79
CA ALA A 97 -0.85 20.40 0.30
C ALA A 97 -0.94 21.05 1.68
N GLU A 98 -0.12 22.07 1.97
CA GLU A 98 -0.22 22.85 3.21
C GLU A 98 -1.56 23.61 3.30
N GLN A 99 -2.02 24.19 2.18
CA GLN A 99 -3.30 24.88 2.12
C GLN A 99 -4.48 23.93 2.35
N ASP A 100 -4.51 22.77 1.70
CA ASP A 100 -5.63 21.84 1.83
C ASP A 100 -5.68 21.15 3.19
N PHE A 101 -4.53 20.85 3.80
CA PHE A 101 -4.47 20.45 5.21
C PHE A 101 -5.04 21.55 6.12
N SER A 102 -4.69 22.82 5.87
CA SER A 102 -5.17 23.99 6.63
C SER A 102 -6.65 24.35 6.37
N ARG A 103 -7.28 23.76 5.35
CA ARG A 103 -8.70 23.95 4.99
C ARG A 103 -9.62 22.85 5.52
N SER A 104 -9.07 21.77 6.10
CA SER A 104 -9.90 20.74 6.72
C SER A 104 -10.67 21.33 7.93
N PRO A 105 -12.00 21.15 8.01
CA PRO A 105 -12.79 21.49 9.19
C PRO A 105 -12.59 20.50 10.34
#